data_AF-A0A3A6MR76-F1
#
_entry.id   AF-A0A3A6MR76-F1
#
_cell.length_a   1.000
_cell.length_b   1.000
_cell.length_c   1.000
_cell.angle_alpha   90.00
_cell.angle_beta   90.00
_cell.angle_gamma   90.00
#
_symmetry.space_group_name_H-M   'P 1'
#
loop_
_entity.id
_entity.type
_entity.pdbx_description
1 polymer ?
#
loop_
_entity_poly.entity_id
_entity_poly.type
_entity_poly.pdbx_seq_one_letter_code
_entity_poly.pdbx_strand_id
1 'polypeptide(L)'
;MNDVQLVDMLSGTTPDTRRRLLKWYASMTDEQRLVVKSHQTKLMRLRDRLRLQHGMDIHVWAYAMVILSLRHLQHARESMGRKRRVDEASLVLLDKYRRSGRRMKRRGRQATTQEFVRANYPVLKQWREAGASWWDMPDLIKEHFGGRLLSRAALNKAYRQVEKDMEGWEEVDAAKIRDW
;
A
#
# COMPACT_ATOMS: atom_id res chain seq x y z
N MET A 1 -24.31 17.34 -24.21
CA MET A 1 -22.87 17.52 -23.93
C MET A 1 -22.13 16.55 -24.84
N ASN A 2 -21.17 17.02 -25.65
CA ASN A 2 -20.46 16.15 -26.60
C ASN A 2 -19.46 15.24 -25.84
N ASP A 3 -19.22 14.02 -26.34
CA ASP A 3 -18.26 13.05 -25.79
C ASP A 3 -16.88 13.67 -25.51
N VAL A 4 -16.44 14.57 -26.40
CA VAL A 4 -15.16 15.29 -26.25
C VAL A 4 -15.15 16.21 -25.02
N GLN A 5 -16.27 16.88 -24.73
CA GLN A 5 -16.42 17.72 -23.54
C GLN A 5 -16.51 16.88 -22.27
N LEU A 6 -17.13 15.70 -22.37
CA LEU A 6 -17.23 14.73 -21.27
C LEU A 6 -15.86 14.16 -20.90
N VAL A 7 -15.03 13.84 -21.89
CA VAL A 7 -13.64 13.42 -21.68
C VAL A 7 -12.84 14.48 -20.94
N ASP A 8 -12.95 15.74 -21.37
CA ASP A 8 -12.25 16.87 -20.75
C ASP A 8 -12.71 17.08 -19.30
N MET A 9 -14.02 16.99 -19.04
CA MET A 9 -14.56 17.06 -17.69
C MET A 9 -14.01 15.95 -16.78
N LEU A 10 -14.02 14.69 -17.24
CA LEU A 10 -13.66 13.52 -16.43
C LEU A 10 -12.17 13.39 -16.15
N SER A 11 -11.35 13.81 -17.10
CA SER A 11 -9.89 13.89 -16.95
C SER A 11 -9.42 15.21 -16.34
N GLY A 12 -10.34 16.18 -16.22
CA GLY A 12 -10.10 17.54 -15.76
C GLY A 12 -9.10 18.29 -16.64
N THR A 13 -9.13 18.05 -17.95
CA THR A 13 -8.23 18.69 -18.93
C THR A 13 -8.95 19.71 -19.79
N THR A 14 -8.19 20.60 -20.40
CA THR A 14 -8.68 21.43 -21.52
C THR A 14 -8.33 20.77 -22.85
N PRO A 15 -8.95 21.17 -23.97
CA PRO A 15 -8.61 20.66 -25.30
C PRO A 15 -7.12 20.79 -25.64
N ASP A 16 -6.49 21.91 -25.26
CA ASP A 16 -5.06 22.14 -25.48
C ASP A 16 -4.19 21.23 -24.61
N THR A 17 -4.52 21.08 -23.32
CA THR A 17 -3.81 20.15 -22.42
C THR A 17 -3.90 18.72 -22.93
N ARG A 18 -5.10 18.27 -23.36
CA ARG A 18 -5.30 16.95 -23.94
C ARG A 18 -4.43 16.75 -25.19
N ARG A 19 -4.38 17.73 -26.09
CA ARG A 19 -3.53 17.68 -27.29
C ARG A 19 -2.05 17.53 -26.93
N ARG A 20 -1.55 18.27 -25.94
CA ARG A 20 -0.16 18.16 -25.45
C ARG A 20 0.12 16.79 -24.83
N LEU A 21 -0.80 16.27 -24.02
CA LEU A 21 -0.68 14.94 -23.41
C LEU A 21 -0.62 13.83 -24.47
N LEU A 22 -1.43 13.91 -25.52
CA LEU A 22 -1.40 12.94 -26.62
C LEU A 22 -0.12 13.02 -27.44
N LYS A 23 0.38 14.23 -27.73
CA LYS A 23 1.69 14.41 -28.35
C LYS A 23 2.80 13.79 -27.50
N TRP A 24 2.75 14.00 -26.18
CA TRP A 24 3.71 13.40 -25.25
C TRP A 24 3.61 11.88 -25.21
N TYR A 25 2.40 11.32 -25.21
CA TYR A 25 2.19 9.87 -25.29
C TYR A 25 2.73 9.27 -26.59
N ALA A 26 2.57 9.97 -27.72
CA ALA A 26 3.12 9.55 -29.00
C ALA A 26 4.66 9.46 -28.96
N SER A 27 5.33 10.36 -28.23
CA SER A 27 6.79 10.34 -28.05
C SER A 27 7.30 9.39 -26.96
N MET A 28 6.42 8.68 -26.24
CA MET A 28 6.82 7.72 -25.20
C MET A 28 7.37 6.42 -25.80
N THR A 29 8.29 5.78 -25.08
CA THR A 29 8.74 4.42 -25.39
C THR A 29 7.64 3.40 -25.07
N ASP A 30 7.72 2.18 -25.62
CA ASP A 30 6.69 1.16 -25.38
C ASP A 30 6.60 0.73 -23.91
N GLU A 31 7.72 0.70 -23.19
CA GLU A 31 7.75 0.47 -21.74
C GLU A 31 6.95 1.54 -20.98
N GLN A 32 7.11 2.81 -21.36
CA GLN A 32 6.36 3.91 -20.76
C GLN A 32 4.88 3.82 -21.09
N ARG A 33 4.53 3.44 -22.33
CA ARG A 33 3.13 3.23 -22.75
C ARG A 33 2.49 2.07 -21.99
N LEU A 34 3.25 1.02 -21.65
CA LEU A 34 2.76 -0.08 -20.82
C LEU A 34 2.40 0.40 -19.40
N VAL A 35 3.20 1.29 -18.82
CA VAL A 35 2.88 1.94 -17.53
C VAL A 35 1.57 2.72 -17.64
N VAL A 36 1.39 3.52 -18.71
CA VAL A 36 0.15 4.27 -18.98
C VAL A 36 -1.06 3.32 -19.03
N LYS A 37 -0.99 2.23 -19.81
CA LYS A 37 -2.07 1.23 -19.92
C LYS A 37 -2.41 0.57 -18.57
N SER A 38 -1.39 0.23 -17.77
CA SER A 38 -1.61 -0.37 -16.45
C SER A 38 -2.34 0.60 -15.51
N HIS A 39 -1.98 1.89 -15.56
CA HIS A 39 -2.59 2.92 -14.73
C HIS A 39 -3.99 3.28 -15.22
N GLN A 40 -4.22 3.34 -16.53
CA GLN A 40 -5.54 3.46 -17.15
C GLN A 40 -6.47 2.35 -16.63
N THR A 41 -6.04 1.09 -16.69
CA THR A 41 -6.85 -0.06 -16.25
C THR A 41 -7.24 0.05 -14.77
N LYS A 42 -6.29 0.49 -13.93
CA LYS A 42 -6.54 0.76 -12.51
C LYS A 42 -7.58 1.88 -12.32
N LEU A 43 -7.46 2.98 -13.06
CA LEU A 43 -8.40 4.09 -12.99
C LEU A 43 -9.81 3.69 -13.44
N MET A 44 -9.91 2.91 -14.52
CA MET A 44 -11.19 2.39 -15.01
C MET A 44 -11.91 1.58 -13.92
N ARG A 45 -11.19 0.70 -13.20
CA ARG A 45 -11.76 -0.10 -12.10
C ARG A 45 -12.17 0.76 -10.90
N LEU A 46 -11.31 1.70 -10.49
CA LEU A 46 -11.56 2.54 -9.31
C LEU A 46 -12.74 3.50 -9.51
N ARG A 47 -12.99 3.91 -10.76
CA ARG A 47 -13.98 4.94 -11.10
C ARG A 47 -15.17 4.38 -11.88
N ASP A 48 -15.35 3.06 -11.93
CA ASP A 48 -16.42 2.42 -12.74
C ASP A 48 -17.82 2.91 -12.34
N ARG A 49 -18.03 3.26 -11.06
CA ARG A 49 -19.28 3.88 -10.60
C ARG A 49 -19.60 5.19 -11.34
N LEU A 50 -18.58 6.01 -11.66
CA LEU A 50 -18.77 7.24 -12.43
C LEU A 50 -19.18 6.94 -13.88
N ARG A 51 -18.63 5.86 -14.47
CA ARG A 51 -19.03 5.41 -15.81
C ARG A 51 -20.51 5.05 -15.86
N LEU A 52 -20.97 4.28 -14.88
CA LEU A 52 -22.38 3.88 -14.77
C LEU A 52 -23.31 5.08 -14.53
N GLN A 53 -22.92 6.00 -13.64
CA GLN A 53 -23.70 7.21 -13.35
C GLN A 53 -23.92 8.09 -14.58
N HIS A 54 -22.93 8.17 -15.48
CA HIS A 54 -23.03 8.98 -16.70
C HIS A 54 -23.47 8.18 -17.93
N GLY A 55 -23.81 6.88 -17.79
CA GLY A 55 -24.24 6.04 -18.90
C GLY A 55 -23.23 5.93 -20.04
N MET A 56 -21.93 5.98 -19.74
CA MET A 56 -20.90 6.13 -20.77
C MET A 56 -20.54 4.82 -21.47
N ASP A 57 -20.31 4.97 -22.79
CA ASP A 57 -19.66 3.95 -23.59
C ASP A 57 -18.24 3.64 -23.09
N ILE A 58 -17.86 2.36 -23.23
CA ILE A 58 -16.59 1.85 -22.71
C ILE A 58 -15.37 2.47 -23.42
N HIS A 59 -15.49 2.82 -24.70
CA HIS A 59 -14.40 3.43 -25.47
C HIS A 59 -14.18 4.88 -25.06
N VAL A 60 -15.25 5.65 -24.90
CA VAL A 60 -15.19 7.03 -24.38
C VAL A 60 -14.60 7.03 -22.98
N TRP A 61 -15.02 6.08 -22.13
CA TRP A 61 -14.47 5.89 -20.79
C TRP A 61 -12.98 5.54 -20.80
N ALA A 62 -12.59 4.56 -21.60
CA ALA A 62 -11.21 4.13 -21.74
C ALA A 62 -10.33 5.30 -22.18
N TYR A 63 -10.78 6.08 -23.16
CA TYR A 63 -10.08 7.26 -23.66
C TYR A 63 -9.90 8.33 -22.57
N ALA A 64 -10.97 8.67 -21.83
CA ALA A 64 -10.87 9.61 -20.70
C ALA A 64 -9.87 9.15 -19.63
N MET A 65 -9.85 7.84 -19.33
CA MET A 65 -8.90 7.28 -18.37
C MET A 65 -7.45 7.27 -18.88
N VAL A 66 -7.22 7.15 -20.19
CA VAL A 66 -5.88 7.35 -20.77
C VAL A 66 -5.43 8.78 -20.54
N ILE A 67 -6.25 9.78 -20.87
CA ILE A 67 -5.88 11.20 -20.67
C ILE A 67 -5.60 11.50 -19.20
N LEU A 68 -6.44 11.01 -18.29
CA LEU A 68 -6.23 11.18 -16.85
C LEU A 68 -4.95 10.49 -16.37
N SER A 69 -4.65 9.30 -16.89
CA SER A 69 -3.43 8.57 -16.54
C SER A 69 -2.18 9.34 -16.96
N LEU A 70 -2.19 9.95 -18.15
CA LEU A 70 -1.10 10.79 -18.65
C LEU A 70 -0.94 12.04 -17.80
N ARG A 71 -2.04 12.70 -17.44
CA ARG A 71 -2.00 13.87 -16.54
C ARG A 71 -1.39 13.53 -15.18
N HIS A 72 -1.77 12.40 -14.58
CA HIS A 72 -1.18 11.94 -13.32
C HIS A 72 0.33 11.68 -13.44
N LEU A 73 0.76 11.06 -14.55
CA LEU A 73 2.19 10.82 -14.81
C LEU A 73 2.96 12.12 -15.05
N GLN A 74 2.37 13.10 -15.73
CA GLN A 74 2.97 14.41 -15.92
C GLN A 74 3.18 15.12 -14.57
N HIS A 75 2.15 15.17 -13.72
CA HIS A 75 2.28 15.74 -12.38
C HIS A 75 3.30 14.99 -11.51
N ALA A 76 3.34 13.66 -11.60
CA ALA A 76 4.37 12.87 -10.92
C ALA A 76 5.78 13.26 -11.40
N ARG A 77 5.99 13.38 -12.71
CA ARG A 77 7.27 13.80 -13.31
C ARG A 77 7.66 15.21 -12.89
N GLU A 78 6.72 16.16 -12.90
CA GLU A 78 6.96 17.54 -12.45
C GLU A 78 7.29 17.60 -10.96
N SER A 79 6.59 16.83 -10.12
CA SER A 79 6.87 16.74 -8.69
C SER A 79 8.26 16.13 -8.41
N MET A 80 8.68 15.14 -9.21
CA MET A 80 10.01 14.55 -9.13
C MET A 80 11.09 15.51 -9.65
N GLY A 81 10.80 16.27 -10.71
CA GLY A 81 11.71 17.31 -11.23
C GLY A 81 11.92 18.44 -10.22
N ARG A 82 10.88 18.83 -9.47
CA ARG A 82 10.98 19.76 -8.34
C ARG A 82 11.78 19.17 -7.17
N LYS A 83 11.62 17.87 -6.88
CA LYS A 83 12.39 17.14 -5.86
C LYS A 83 13.85 16.88 -6.25
N ARG A 84 14.23 16.86 -7.53
CA ARG A 84 15.64 16.77 -7.96
C ARG A 84 16.49 17.99 -7.59
N ARG A 85 15.88 19.10 -7.19
CA ARG A 85 16.58 20.23 -6.55
C ARG A 85 16.79 20.04 -5.03
N VAL A 86 16.40 18.89 -4.49
CA VAL A 86 16.58 18.53 -3.08
C VAL A 86 17.62 17.42 -2.99
N ASP A 87 18.83 17.85 -2.65
CA ASP A 87 20.02 17.16 -2.15
C ASP A 87 20.27 15.68 -2.54
N GLU A 88 21.48 15.39 -3.01
CA GLU A 88 21.98 14.08 -3.49
C GLU A 88 21.86 12.97 -2.42
N ALA A 89 21.86 13.35 -1.14
CA ALA A 89 21.57 12.46 0.00
C ALA A 89 20.15 11.84 -0.06
N SER A 90 19.21 12.48 -0.76
CA SER A 90 17.84 12.00 -0.95
C SER A 90 17.73 10.88 -2.00
N LEU A 91 18.72 10.73 -2.88
CA LEU A 91 18.73 9.71 -3.93
C LEU A 91 19.06 8.31 -3.39
N VAL A 92 19.88 8.21 -2.34
CA VAL A 92 20.13 6.95 -1.61
C VAL A 92 18.87 6.46 -0.89
N LEU A 93 18.03 7.39 -0.43
CA LEU A 93 16.70 7.11 0.11
C LEU A 93 15.71 6.63 -0.95
N LEU A 94 15.83 7.13 -2.19
CA LEU A 94 14.98 6.75 -3.33
C LEU A 94 15.29 5.34 -3.87
N ASP A 95 16.55 4.91 -3.91
CA ASP A 95 16.88 3.53 -4.32
C ASP A 95 16.45 2.51 -3.25
N LYS A 96 16.56 2.87 -1.96
CA LYS A 96 15.93 2.14 -0.84
C LYS A 96 14.39 2.12 -0.94
N TYR A 97 13.76 3.19 -1.40
CA TYR A 97 12.31 3.26 -1.62
C TYR A 97 11.83 2.44 -2.83
N ARG A 98 12.65 2.34 -3.89
CA ARG A 98 12.35 1.53 -5.08
C ARG A 98 12.45 0.04 -4.80
N ARG A 99 13.48 -0.39 -4.05
CA ARG A 99 13.63 -1.79 -3.57
C ARG A 99 12.55 -2.19 -2.57
N SER A 100 11.93 -1.23 -1.87
CA SER A 100 10.80 -1.46 -0.96
C SER A 100 9.41 -1.35 -1.63
N GLY A 101 9.34 -1.34 -2.96
CA GLY A 101 8.10 -1.38 -3.77
C GLY A 101 7.16 -2.58 -3.52
N ARG A 102 7.46 -3.47 -2.56
CA ARG A 102 6.45 -4.33 -1.91
C ARG A 102 5.52 -3.49 -1.04
N ARG A 103 4.49 -2.91 -1.67
CA ARG A 103 3.18 -2.55 -1.10
C ARG A 103 3.18 -2.28 0.42
N MET A 104 3.83 -1.23 0.88
CA MET A 104 3.57 -0.73 2.24
C MET A 104 2.19 -0.06 2.25
N LYS A 105 1.18 -0.80 2.74
CA LYS A 105 -0.04 -0.19 3.29
C LYS A 105 0.41 0.93 4.23
N ARG A 106 -0.25 2.09 4.17
CA ARG A 106 -0.09 3.19 5.14
C ARG A 106 -0.19 2.64 6.57
N ARG A 107 0.93 2.26 7.17
CA ARG A 107 1.08 2.06 8.60
C ARG A 107 1.39 3.45 9.14
N GLY A 108 0.35 4.21 9.48
CA GLY A 108 0.52 5.22 10.51
C GLY A 108 1.09 4.52 11.74
N ARG A 109 2.06 5.14 12.42
CA ARG A 109 2.67 4.70 13.68
C ARG A 109 1.62 4.07 14.63
N GLN A 110 1.44 2.76 14.50
CA GLN A 110 0.67 1.91 15.39
C GLN A 110 1.50 0.64 15.42
N ALA A 111 2.04 0.30 16.59
CA ALA A 111 2.76 -0.94 16.79
C ALA A 111 1.92 -2.07 16.19
N THR A 112 2.51 -2.84 15.30
CA THR A 112 1.76 -3.93 14.67
C THR A 112 1.36 -4.91 15.77
N THR A 113 0.21 -5.58 15.65
CA THR A 113 -0.22 -6.58 16.66
C THR A 113 0.90 -7.60 16.95
N GLN A 114 1.76 -7.88 15.97
CA GLN A 114 2.95 -8.71 16.13
C GLN A 114 4.05 -8.05 16.98
N GLU A 115 4.33 -6.75 16.81
CA GLU A 115 5.27 -6.00 17.67
C GLU A 115 4.77 -5.93 19.12
N PHE A 116 3.47 -5.69 19.32
CA PHE A 116 2.86 -5.69 20.65
C PHE A 116 2.98 -7.07 21.32
N VAL A 117 2.67 -8.14 20.59
CA VAL A 117 2.78 -9.52 21.10
C VAL A 117 4.23 -9.88 21.39
N ARG A 118 5.20 -9.49 20.56
CA ARG A 118 6.63 -9.73 20.83
C ARG A 118 7.09 -9.05 22.11
N ALA A 119 6.73 -7.77 22.30
CA ALA A 119 7.14 -7.01 23.46
C ALA A 119 6.55 -7.54 24.79
N ASN A 120 5.36 -8.16 24.74
CA ASN A 120 4.62 -8.62 25.91
C ASN A 120 4.44 -10.14 25.97
N TYR A 121 5.20 -10.90 25.16
CA TYR A 121 5.02 -12.34 25.00
C TYR A 121 5.05 -13.13 26.32
N PRO A 122 5.97 -12.86 27.28
CA PRO A 122 6.00 -13.61 28.55
C PRO A 122 4.70 -13.48 29.35
N VAL A 123 4.13 -12.28 29.42
CA VAL A 123 2.88 -12.01 30.14
C VAL A 123 1.70 -12.69 29.44
N LEU A 124 1.65 -12.62 28.11
CA LEU A 124 0.61 -13.29 27.32
C LEU A 124 0.69 -14.81 27.44
N LYS A 125 1.90 -15.39 27.49
CA LYS A 125 2.12 -16.82 27.69
C LYS A 125 1.66 -17.27 29.07
N GLN A 126 1.99 -16.52 30.13
CA GLN A 126 1.51 -16.80 31.48
C GLN A 126 -0.02 -16.79 31.57
N TRP A 127 -0.72 -15.84 30.92
CA TRP A 127 -2.18 -15.84 30.90
C TRP A 127 -2.75 -17.04 30.15
N ARG A 128 -2.10 -17.46 29.06
CA ARG A 128 -2.50 -18.66 28.30
C ARG A 128 -2.29 -19.93 29.10
N GLU A 129 -1.21 -20.04 29.86
CA GLU A 129 -0.93 -21.16 30.77
C GLU A 129 -1.86 -21.17 31.98
N ALA A 130 -2.27 -20.00 32.47
CA ALA A 130 -3.29 -19.83 33.51
C ALA A 130 -4.73 -20.11 33.03
N GLY A 131 -4.91 -20.46 31.74
CA GLY A 131 -6.20 -20.89 31.19
C GLY A 131 -6.99 -19.81 30.45
N ALA A 132 -6.46 -18.62 30.25
CA ALA A 132 -7.17 -17.55 29.55
C ALA A 132 -7.50 -17.95 28.10
N SER A 133 -8.77 -17.86 27.71
CA SER A 133 -9.19 -18.18 26.35
C SER A 133 -8.81 -17.08 25.38
N TRP A 134 -8.62 -17.42 24.10
CA TRP A 134 -8.44 -16.41 23.06
C TRP A 134 -9.61 -15.43 22.96
N TRP A 135 -10.78 -15.80 23.46
CA TRP A 135 -11.94 -14.94 23.55
C TRP A 135 -11.77 -13.83 24.60
N ASP A 136 -11.09 -14.11 25.71
CA ASP A 136 -10.94 -13.20 26.85
C ASP A 136 -9.70 -12.30 26.70
N MET A 137 -8.71 -12.76 25.94
CA MET A 137 -7.42 -12.09 25.75
C MET A 137 -7.52 -10.62 25.28
N PRO A 138 -8.39 -10.24 24.32
CA PRO A 138 -8.51 -8.84 23.91
C PRO A 138 -8.96 -7.90 25.04
N ASP A 139 -9.85 -8.38 25.91
CA ASP A 139 -10.38 -7.61 27.04
C ASP A 139 -9.33 -7.53 28.17
N LEU A 140 -8.66 -8.64 28.49
CA LEU A 140 -7.52 -8.66 29.42
C LEU A 140 -6.40 -7.71 28.98
N ILE A 141 -6.08 -7.67 27.68
CA ILE A 141 -5.07 -6.75 27.13
C ILE A 141 -5.52 -5.30 27.29
N LYS A 142 -6.80 -5.02 27.04
CA LYS A 142 -7.35 -3.66 27.17
C LYS A 142 -7.33 -3.19 28.62
N GLU A 143 -7.68 -4.05 29.56
CA GLU A 143 -7.68 -3.76 30.99
C GLU A 143 -6.26 -3.55 31.53
N HIS A 144 -5.33 -4.44 31.18
CA HIS A 144 -3.98 -4.45 31.74
C HIS A 144 -3.03 -3.42 31.12
N PHE A 145 -3.12 -3.19 29.80
CA PHE A 145 -2.17 -2.32 29.09
C PHE A 145 -2.74 -0.96 28.70
N GLY A 146 -4.07 -0.78 28.78
CA GLY A 146 -4.75 0.44 28.35
C GLY A 146 -4.64 0.67 26.84
N GLY A 147 -5.74 0.54 26.10
CA GLY A 147 -5.67 0.81 24.66
C GLY A 147 -6.81 0.27 23.83
N ARG A 148 -6.56 0.18 22.52
CA ARG A 148 -7.53 -0.30 21.53
C ARG A 148 -7.67 -1.82 21.61
N LEU A 149 -8.91 -2.32 21.55
CA LEU A 149 -9.20 -3.74 21.36
C LEU A 149 -8.47 -4.27 20.12
N LEU A 150 -7.56 -5.22 20.34
CA LEU A 150 -6.90 -5.96 19.27
C LEU A 150 -7.86 -7.02 18.74
N SER A 151 -7.90 -7.20 17.42
CA SER A 151 -8.72 -8.26 16.83
C SER A 151 -8.20 -9.63 17.29
N ARG A 152 -9.09 -10.47 17.80
CA ARG A 152 -8.80 -11.86 18.21
C ARG A 152 -8.00 -12.64 17.17
N ALA A 153 -8.43 -12.60 15.91
CA ALA A 153 -7.78 -13.33 14.83
C ALA A 153 -6.36 -12.82 14.57
N ALA A 154 -6.15 -11.51 14.69
CA ALA A 154 -4.83 -10.90 14.57
C ALA A 154 -3.92 -11.26 15.75
N LEU A 155 -4.47 -11.30 16.96
CA LEU A 155 -3.75 -11.64 18.18
C LEU A 155 -3.29 -13.11 18.17
N ASN A 156 -4.20 -14.05 17.93
CA ASN A 156 -3.87 -15.49 17.87
C ASN A 156 -2.84 -15.78 16.76
N LYS A 157 -3.01 -15.17 15.58
CA LYS A 157 -2.05 -15.31 14.47
C LYS A 157 -0.67 -14.75 14.85
N ALA A 158 -0.63 -13.59 15.49
CA ALA A 158 0.63 -12.97 15.93
C ALA A 158 1.31 -13.80 17.03
N TYR A 159 0.55 -14.30 18.01
CA TYR A 159 1.06 -15.12 19.10
C TYR A 159 1.70 -16.42 18.59
N ARG A 160 0.99 -17.20 17.76
CA ARG A 160 1.55 -18.43 17.18
C ARG A 160 2.81 -18.18 16.36
N GLN A 161 2.88 -17.05 15.68
CA GLN A 161 4.08 -16.69 14.93
C GLN A 161 5.25 -16.36 15.86
N VAL A 162 5.01 -15.65 16.96
CA VAL A 162 6.05 -15.32 17.94
C VAL A 162 6.48 -16.56 18.72
N GLU A 163 5.54 -17.43 19.10
CA GLU A 163 5.81 -18.71 19.75
C GLU A 163 6.72 -19.58 18.87
N LYS A 164 6.37 -19.75 17.59
CA LYS A 164 7.21 -20.47 16.62
C LYS A 164 8.56 -19.81 16.39
N ASP A 165 8.60 -18.47 16.34
CA ASP A 165 9.86 -17.74 16.20
C ASP A 165 10.75 -18.04 17.43
N MET A 166 10.22 -17.99 18.66
CA MET A 166 10.98 -18.21 19.91
C MET A 166 11.40 -19.68 20.10
N GLU A 167 10.54 -20.66 19.80
CA GLU A 167 10.89 -22.09 19.79
C GLU A 167 12.02 -22.38 18.78
N GLY A 168 11.98 -21.75 17.60
CA GLY A 168 13.03 -21.86 16.60
C GLY A 168 14.37 -21.22 17.01
N TRP A 169 14.39 -20.32 18.00
CA TRP A 169 15.63 -19.79 18.60
C TRP A 169 16.17 -20.72 19.70
N GLU A 170 15.31 -21.34 20.51
CA GLU A 170 15.73 -22.32 21.53
C GLU A 170 16.37 -23.58 20.91
N GLU A 171 15.88 -24.06 19.76
CA GLU A 171 16.52 -25.17 19.02
C GLU A 171 17.91 -24.82 18.48
N VAL A 172 18.13 -23.58 18.03
CA VAL A 172 19.41 -23.11 17.47
C VAL A 172 20.45 -22.88 18.58
N ASP A 173 20.03 -22.37 19.74
CA ASP A 173 20.93 -22.22 20.89
C ASP A 173 21.23 -23.59 21.55
N ALA A 174 20.28 -24.52 21.63
CA ALA A 174 20.54 -25.88 22.10
C ALA A 174 21.49 -26.66 21.17
N ALA A 175 21.39 -26.45 19.85
CA ALA A 175 22.31 -27.03 18.88
C ALA A 175 23.74 -26.46 19.02
N LYS A 176 23.88 -25.14 19.28
CA LYS A 176 25.19 -24.52 19.52
C LYS A 176 25.85 -24.95 20.83
N ILE A 177 25.06 -25.25 21.87
CA ILE A 177 25.58 -25.71 23.17
C ILE A 177 26.05 -27.17 23.12
N ARG A 178 25.56 -27.97 22.16
CA ARG A 178 25.95 -29.38 21.99
C ARG A 178 27.26 -29.61 21.24
N ASP A 179 27.78 -28.58 20.57
CA ASP A 179 29.03 -28.62 19.79
C ASP A 179 30.24 -28.04 20.57
N TRP A 180 30.18 -28.00 21.90
CA TRP A 180 31.32 -27.70 22.80
C TRP A 180 31.59 -28.86 23.75
#